data_AF-X6FIY5-F1
#
_entry.id   AF-X6FIY5-F1
#
_cell.length_a   1.000
_cell.length_b   1.000
_cell.length_c   1.000
_cell.angle_alpha   90.00
_cell.angle_beta   90.00
_cell.angle_gamma   90.00
#
_symmetry.space_group_name_H-M   'P 1'
#
loop_
_entity.id
_entity.type
_entity.pdbx_description
1 polymer ?
#
loop_
_entity_poly.entity_id
_entity_poly.type
_entity_poly.pdbx_seq_one_letter_code
_entity_poly.pdbx_strand_id
1 'polypeptide(L)'
;MSRRCATWRRKVIGDNSLRALASDLAYLEAWCQAAVDSSLPWPAPEPLLIKFVAHHLWDFSKRETDPSHGMPEDVSQSLRAQDLLRKIGPHAPNTVRRWLASWSTLTQWRGLKASSTHRVCAAP
;
A
#
# COMPACT_ATOMS: atom_id res chain seq x y z
N MET A 1 7.34 -22.27 -8.17
CA MET A 1 7.46 -20.97 -8.89
C MET A 1 8.90 -20.77 -9.34
N SER A 2 9.16 -20.74 -10.65
CA SER A 2 10.52 -20.87 -11.20
C SER A 2 11.35 -19.57 -11.10
N ARG A 3 12.62 -19.69 -10.70
CA ARG A 3 13.60 -18.60 -10.52
C ARG A 3 13.71 -17.68 -11.76
N ARG A 4 13.43 -18.19 -12.95
CA ARG A 4 13.44 -17.46 -14.23
C ARG A 4 12.43 -16.31 -14.33
N CYS A 5 11.27 -16.43 -13.68
CA CYS A 5 10.23 -15.39 -13.71
C CYS A 5 10.53 -14.20 -12.78
N ALA A 6 11.41 -14.39 -11.80
CA ALA A 6 11.90 -13.34 -10.92
C ALA A 6 13.03 -12.52 -11.59
N THR A 7 13.88 -13.17 -12.39
CA THR A 7 15.02 -12.51 -13.06
C THR A 7 14.61 -11.63 -14.23
N TRP A 8 13.59 -12.01 -15.01
CA TRP A 8 13.10 -11.19 -16.13
C TRP A 8 12.47 -9.86 -15.65
N ARG A 9 11.75 -9.90 -14.52
CA ARG A 9 11.10 -8.73 -13.91
C ARG A 9 12.08 -7.65 -13.45
N ARG A 10 13.21 -8.07 -12.87
CA ARG A 10 14.33 -7.19 -12.49
C ARG A 10 14.96 -6.45 -13.68
N LYS A 11 14.85 -7.03 -14.88
CA LYS A 11 15.43 -6.46 -16.09
C LYS A 11 14.52 -5.40 -16.73
N VAL A 12 13.20 -5.48 -16.48
CA VAL A 12 12.20 -4.52 -16.96
C VAL A 12 11.95 -3.40 -15.92
N ILE A 13 11.94 -3.76 -14.63
CA ILE A 13 11.81 -2.84 -13.51
C ILE A 13 13.16 -2.83 -12.81
N GLY A 14 13.92 -1.75 -12.99
CA GLY A 14 15.27 -1.63 -12.41
C GLY A 14 15.27 -1.83 -10.89
N ASP A 15 16.43 -2.23 -10.34
CA ASP A 15 16.56 -2.58 -8.92
C ASP A 15 16.12 -1.45 -7.97
N ASN A 16 16.36 -0.18 -8.33
CA ASN A 16 15.90 0.96 -7.56
C ASN A 16 14.36 1.03 -7.49
N SER A 17 13.68 0.80 -8.60
CA SER A 17 12.22 0.79 -8.67
C SER A 17 11.63 -0.38 -7.89
N LEU A 18 12.27 -1.55 -7.91
CA LEU A 18 11.85 -2.68 -7.08
C LEU A 18 12.01 -2.40 -5.58
N ARG A 19 13.13 -1.77 -5.18
CA ARG A 19 13.34 -1.38 -3.79
C ARG A 19 12.30 -0.34 -3.34
N ALA A 20 11.99 0.64 -4.19
CA ALA A 20 10.96 1.62 -3.91
C ALA A 20 9.58 0.96 -3.74
N LEU A 21 9.21 0.05 -4.64
CA LEU A 21 7.97 -0.73 -4.52
C LEU A 21 7.90 -1.56 -3.23
N ALA A 22 9.01 -2.21 -2.84
CA ALA A 22 9.08 -2.97 -1.60
C ALA A 22 8.93 -2.09 -0.36
N SER A 23 9.52 -0.91 -0.35
CA SER A 23 9.37 0.07 0.74
C SER A 23 7.95 0.61 0.84
N ASP A 24 7.34 0.93 -0.30
CA ASP A 24 5.94 1.38 -0.36
C ASP A 24 4.99 0.29 0.16
N LEU A 25 5.25 -0.97 -0.17
CA LEU A 25 4.48 -2.11 0.34
C LEU A 25 4.62 -2.30 1.85
N ALA A 26 5.84 -2.22 2.38
CA ALA A 26 6.07 -2.34 3.82
C ALA A 26 5.30 -1.26 4.59
N TYR A 27 5.28 -0.03 4.07
CA TYR A 27 4.51 1.05 4.64
C TYR A 27 3.00 0.78 4.62
N LEU A 28 2.46 0.36 3.47
CA LEU A 28 1.03 0.06 3.31
C LEU A 28 0.55 -1.10 4.21
N GLU A 29 1.35 -2.16 4.34
CA GLU A 29 1.05 -3.29 5.22
C GLU A 29 1.03 -2.84 6.68
N ALA A 30 2.06 -2.14 7.14
CA ALA A 30 2.12 -1.64 8.51
C ALA A 30 0.98 -0.66 8.83
N TRP A 31 0.61 0.20 7.88
CA TRP A 31 -0.53 1.09 8.04
C TRP A 31 -1.85 0.32 8.12
N CYS A 32 -2.06 -0.72 7.29
CA CYS A 32 -3.28 -1.54 7.40
C CYS A 32 -3.36 -2.24 8.75
N GLN A 33 -2.26 -2.85 9.20
CA GLN A 33 -2.22 -3.49 10.52
C GLN A 33 -2.56 -2.49 11.62
N ALA A 34 -2.00 -1.29 11.58
CA ALA A 34 -2.25 -0.27 12.60
C ALA A 34 -3.66 0.35 12.53
N ALA A 35 -4.22 0.51 11.32
CA ALA A 35 -5.45 1.28 11.12
C ALA A 35 -6.72 0.43 11.05
N VAL A 36 -6.62 -0.84 10.71
CA VAL A 36 -7.74 -1.77 10.50
C VAL A 36 -7.48 -3.17 11.03
N ASP A 37 -6.43 -3.36 11.85
CA ASP A 37 -6.07 -4.64 12.50
C ASP A 37 -6.04 -5.84 11.54
N SER A 38 -5.65 -5.59 10.30
CA SER A 38 -5.63 -6.62 9.26
C SER A 38 -4.51 -6.38 8.24
N SER A 39 -4.11 -7.48 7.60
CA SER A 39 -3.17 -7.41 6.48
C SER A 39 -3.76 -6.66 5.29
N LEU A 40 -2.87 -6.07 4.49
CA LEU A 40 -3.26 -5.33 3.29
C LEU A 40 -4.13 -6.20 2.37
N PRO A 41 -5.42 -5.86 2.18
CA PRO A 41 -6.31 -6.68 1.38
C PRO A 41 -6.06 -6.50 -0.11
N TRP A 42 -6.38 -7.54 -0.89
CA TRP A 42 -6.23 -7.57 -2.34
C TRP A 42 -7.47 -8.18 -3.00
N PRO A 43 -8.22 -7.43 -3.83
CA PRO A 43 -8.07 -6.01 -4.12
C PRO A 43 -8.38 -5.14 -2.90
N ALA A 44 -7.82 -3.93 -2.85
CA ALA A 44 -8.14 -2.96 -1.81
C ALA A 44 -9.59 -2.51 -1.94
N PRO A 45 -10.41 -2.61 -0.89
CA PRO A 45 -11.77 -2.08 -0.92
C PRO A 45 -11.71 -0.55 -0.95
N GLU A 46 -12.61 0.08 -1.71
CA GLU A 46 -12.67 1.55 -1.87
C GLU A 46 -12.69 2.31 -0.53
N PRO A 47 -13.45 1.89 0.51
CA PRO A 47 -13.40 2.54 1.82
C PRO A 47 -12.01 2.59 2.45
N LEU A 48 -11.17 1.56 2.22
CA LEU A 48 -9.80 1.53 2.74
C LEU A 48 -8.92 2.55 2.02
N LEU A 49 -9.09 2.73 0.71
CA LEU A 49 -8.37 3.75 -0.06
C LEU A 49 -8.75 5.16 0.40
N ILE A 50 -10.04 5.42 0.64
CA ILE A 50 -10.51 6.70 1.16
C ILE A 50 -9.95 6.96 2.55
N LYS A 51 -9.98 5.96 3.45
CA LYS A 51 -9.37 6.04 4.78
C LYS A 51 -7.87 6.34 4.69
N PHE A 52 -7.16 5.68 3.79
CA PHE A 52 -5.74 5.94 3.54
C PHE A 52 -5.50 7.39 3.15
N VAL A 53 -6.24 7.90 2.17
CA VAL A 53 -6.11 9.29 1.72
C VAL A 53 -6.40 10.27 2.86
N ALA A 54 -7.49 10.06 3.61
CA ALA A 54 -7.85 10.91 4.75
C ALA A 54 -6.78 10.92 5.85
N HIS A 55 -6.19 9.76 6.16
CA HIS A 55 -5.12 9.68 7.17
C HIS A 55 -3.86 10.46 6.77
N HIS A 56 -3.55 10.58 5.47
CA HIS A 56 -2.27 11.14 5.01
C HIS A 56 -2.37 12.55 4.41
N LEU A 57 -3.52 12.92 3.86
CA LEU A 57 -3.81 14.23 3.27
C LEU A 57 -4.81 14.99 4.16
N TRP A 58 -4.32 15.47 5.29
CA TRP A 58 -5.12 16.23 6.27
C TRP A 58 -4.53 17.62 6.52
N ASP A 59 -5.36 18.51 7.06
CA ASP A 59 -5.03 19.92 7.29
C ASP A 59 -4.71 20.17 8.77
N PHE A 60 -3.56 20.81 9.03
CA PHE A 60 -3.13 21.16 10.38
C PHE A 60 -4.14 22.03 11.11
N SER A 61 -4.68 23.05 10.44
CA SER A 61 -5.63 24.00 11.04
C SER A 61 -6.92 23.29 11.45
N LYS A 62 -7.33 22.27 10.68
CA LYS A 62 -8.51 21.46 11.04
C LYS A 62 -8.21 20.54 12.22
N ARG A 63 -7.01 19.98 12.31
CA ARG A 63 -6.65 19.09 13.42
C ARG A 63 -6.57 19.78 14.78
N GLU A 64 -6.25 21.08 14.80
CA GLU A 64 -6.28 21.88 16.04
C GLU A 64 -7.69 21.92 16.67
N THR A 65 -8.73 21.87 15.85
CA THR A 65 -10.13 21.93 16.29
C THR A 65 -10.83 20.57 16.27
N ASP A 66 -10.32 19.63 15.49
CA ASP A 66 -10.78 18.24 15.41
C ASP A 66 -9.58 17.29 15.54
N PRO A 67 -9.27 16.78 16.75
CA PRO A 67 -8.15 15.86 16.97
C PRO A 67 -8.25 14.56 16.17
N SER A 68 -9.44 14.21 15.67
CA SER A 68 -9.67 13.04 14.82
C SER A 68 -9.35 13.30 13.34
N HIS A 69 -9.07 14.56 12.97
CA HIS A 69 -8.72 14.92 11.61
C HIS A 69 -7.33 14.39 11.21
N GLY A 70 -7.33 13.48 10.24
CA GLY A 70 -6.12 12.87 9.71
C GLY A 70 -5.79 11.54 10.36
N MET A 71 -4.49 11.22 10.47
CA MET A 71 -4.05 9.97 11.06
C MET A 71 -4.25 9.97 12.58
N PRO A 72 -4.99 8.99 13.14
CA PRO A 72 -5.08 8.80 14.58
C PRO A 72 -3.71 8.63 15.23
N GLU A 73 -3.58 9.07 16.49
CA GLU A 73 -2.27 9.13 17.16
C GLU A 73 -1.69 7.73 17.41
N ASP A 74 -2.52 6.78 17.82
CA ASP A 74 -2.19 5.36 17.97
C ASP A 74 -1.63 4.74 16.67
N VAL A 75 -2.28 5.01 15.54
CA VAL A 75 -1.80 4.58 14.21
C VAL A 75 -0.44 5.20 13.91
N SER A 76 -0.28 6.50 14.16
CA SER A 76 0.98 7.20 13.91
C SER A 76 2.13 6.72 14.81
N GLN A 77 1.83 6.38 16.07
CA GLN A 77 2.80 5.82 17.02
C GLN A 77 3.24 4.43 16.59
N SER A 78 2.30 3.57 16.16
CA SER A 78 2.63 2.24 15.62
C SER A 78 3.56 2.31 14.42
N LEU A 79 3.33 3.27 13.51
CA LEU A 79 4.21 3.48 12.35
C LEU A 79 5.59 4.06 12.73
N ARG A 80 5.65 4.95 13.73
CA ARG A 80 6.91 5.49 14.26
C ARG A 80 7.74 4.41 14.95
N ALA A 81 7.11 3.54 15.72
CA ALA A 81 7.79 2.43 16.41
C ALA A 81 8.46 1.44 15.43
N GLN A 82 8.00 1.40 14.19
CA GLN A 82 8.57 0.59 13.11
C GLN A 82 9.55 1.39 12.21
N ASP A 83 9.91 2.63 12.57
CA ASP A 83 10.72 3.56 11.77
C ASP A 83 10.14 3.88 10.37
N LEU A 84 8.85 3.63 10.15
CA LEU A 84 8.17 3.83 8.88
C LEU A 84 7.60 5.25 8.73
N LEU A 85 7.36 5.94 9.84
CA LEU A 85 6.91 7.33 9.86
C LEU A 85 7.91 8.20 10.62
N ARG A 86 8.66 9.04 9.90
CA ARG A 86 9.66 9.95 10.51
C ARG A 86 9.19 11.39 10.64
N LYS A 87 8.23 11.80 9.81
CA LYS A 87 7.74 13.18 9.76
C LYS A 87 6.48 13.31 10.62
N ILE A 88 6.43 14.38 11.42
CA ILE A 88 5.21 14.81 12.10
C ILE A 88 4.42 15.70 11.14
N GLY A 89 3.16 15.35 10.88
CA GLY A 89 2.27 16.09 9.96
C GLY A 89 1.85 15.32 8.70
N PRO A 90 1.08 15.98 7.80
CA PRO A 90 0.60 15.39 6.58
C PRO A 90 1.75 15.12 5.60
N HIS A 91 1.54 14.10 4.77
CA HIS A 91 2.46 13.74 3.71
C HIS A 91 2.27 14.66 2.50
N ALA A 92 3.34 14.83 1.73
CA ALA A 92 3.22 15.49 0.45
C ALA A 92 2.27 14.70 -0.47
N PRO A 93 1.37 15.36 -1.23
CA PRO A 93 0.45 14.68 -2.13
C PRO A 93 1.14 13.71 -3.11
N ASN A 94 2.35 14.05 -3.56
CA ASN A 94 3.14 13.18 -4.44
C ASN A 94 3.56 11.86 -3.77
N THR A 95 3.82 11.85 -2.46
CA THR A 95 4.11 10.62 -1.72
C THR A 95 2.88 9.72 -1.68
N VAL A 96 1.70 10.29 -1.41
CA VAL A 96 0.44 9.54 -1.38
C VAL A 96 0.09 8.99 -2.77
N ARG A 97 0.25 9.81 -3.83
CA ARG A 97 0.07 9.36 -5.22
C ARG A 97 0.99 8.20 -5.57
N ARG A 98 2.26 8.22 -5.11
CA ARG A 98 3.20 7.11 -5.32
C ARG A 98 2.72 5.82 -4.67
N TRP A 99 2.29 5.88 -3.40
CA TRP A 99 1.74 4.70 -2.71
C TRP A 99 0.52 4.12 -3.42
N LEU A 100 -0.42 4.96 -3.86
CA LEU A 100 -1.59 4.53 -4.62
C LEU A 100 -1.21 3.90 -5.97
N ALA A 101 -0.20 4.46 -6.67
CA ALA A 101 0.32 3.88 -7.91
C ALA A 101 0.99 2.52 -7.68
N SER A 102 1.77 2.39 -6.61
CA SER A 102 2.38 1.12 -6.18
C SER A 102 1.31 0.08 -5.87
N TRP A 103 0.26 0.45 -5.14
CA TRP A 103 -0.87 -0.42 -4.80
C TRP A 103 -1.66 -0.86 -6.05
N SER A 104 -1.96 0.06 -6.97
CA SER A 104 -2.63 -0.24 -8.24
C SER A 104 -1.81 -1.18 -9.13
N THR A 105 -0.50 -0.91 -9.28
CA THR A 105 0.43 -1.74 -10.04
C THR A 105 0.41 -3.19 -9.54
N LEU A 106 0.44 -3.39 -8.23
CA LEU A 106 0.45 -4.71 -7.63
C LEU A 106 -0.89 -5.43 -7.74
N THR A 107 -1.99 -4.70 -7.63
CA THR A 107 -3.35 -5.24 -7.83
C THR A 107 -3.49 -5.75 -9.27
N GLN A 108 -3.03 -4.97 -10.25
CA GLN A 108 -3.00 -5.40 -11.66
C GLN A 108 -2.13 -6.66 -11.84
N TRP A 109 -0.95 -6.71 -11.24
CA TRP A 109 -0.08 -7.89 -11.33
C TRP A 109 -0.67 -9.14 -10.68
N ARG A 110 -1.46 -9.00 -9.62
CA ARG A 110 -2.21 -10.11 -9.01
C ARG A 110 -3.41 -10.52 -9.88
N GLY A 111 -4.11 -9.56 -10.50
CA GLY A 111 -5.16 -9.83 -11.48
C GLY A 111 -4.66 -10.66 -12.66
N LEU A 112 -3.46 -10.36 -13.17
CA LEU A 112 -2.79 -11.16 -14.21
C LEU A 112 -2.45 -12.60 -13.75
N LYS A 113 -2.21 -12.82 -12.45
CA LYS A 113 -2.04 -14.17 -11.91
C LYS A 113 -3.37 -14.92 -11.77
N ALA A 114 -4.46 -14.23 -11.46
CA ALA A 114 -5.78 -14.85 -11.30
C ALA A 114 -6.43 -15.21 -12.66
N SER A 115 -6.15 -14.45 -13.73
CA SER A 115 -6.72 -14.68 -15.06
C SER A 115 -6.09 -15.85 -15.85
N SER A 116 -5.20 -16.63 -15.24
CA SER A 116 -4.58 -17.82 -15.85
C SER A 116 -5.16 -19.12 -15.28
N THR A 117 -6.48 -19.16 -15.07
CA THR A 117 -7.19 -20.42 -14.84
C THR A 117 -7.15 -21.26 -16.11
N HIS A 118 -6.16 -22.16 -16.11
CA HIS A 118 -6.06 -23.36 -16.92
C HIS A 118 -7.42 -24.07 -16.99
N ARG A 119 -8.09 -23.95 -18.14
CA ARG A 119 -9.27 -24.75 -18.48
C ARG A 119 -8.78 -26.16 -18.81
N VAL A 120 -8.86 -27.09 -17.85
CA VAL A 120 -8.66 -28.52 -18.13
C VAL A 120 -9.76 -29.36 -17.49
N CYS A 121 -10.38 -30.12 -18.40
CA CYS A 121 -11.21 -31.31 -18.26
C CYS A 121 -12.59 -31.19 -17.61
N ALA A 122 -13.61 -31.10 -18.47
CA ALA A 122 -14.81 -31.91 -18.29
C ALA A 122 -14.84 -32.92 -19.44
N ALA A 123 -14.70 -34.20 -19.12
CA ALA A 123 -15.14 -35.31 -19.96
C ALA A 123 -15.96 -36.24 -19.04
N PRO A 124 -17.13 -36.73 -19.46
CA PRO A 124 -17.87 -37.74 -18.72
C PRO A 124 -17.15 -39.09 -18.73
#